data_AF-A0A6B8RUN4-F1
#
_entry.id   AF-A0A6B8RUN4-F1
#
_cell.length_a   1.000
_cell.length_b   1.000
_cell.length_c   1.000
_cell.angle_alpha   90.00
_cell.angle_beta   90.00
_cell.angle_gamma   90.00
#
_symmetry.space_group_name_H-M   'P 1'
#
loop_
_entity.id
_entity.type
_entity.pdbx_description
1 polymer ?
#
loop_
_entity_poly.entity_id
_entity_poly.type
_entity_poly.pdbx_seq_one_letter_code
_entity_poly.pdbx_strand_id
1 'polypeptide(L)'
;MKKILLIGLTFVMVLSMLAACSNTDKTAKDTASPTIAPTVAPASTVAPATAEPTAEPTATPVKEEVINLKYVIPGAPSLEDEAVMKVVNEKLLADGVNVHVEKTRIDYGVWEQKLNLMLSTGEDFDMFHVMNDWISLSNYIGRGAVKDIAAEVEKYGPNLKTAIPESVWSGVQRDGKTYAVPAYWYESSFEGSFTANKILLKQAGVQEVPKTQQEMLDAMEKVMATQKGANKPYLPIIGGLRDASEVLHRAYDSYPFAVKDKVAFIGQDGKVKNWADSPEFKQDAAFFRTAYQKKLTNPDILVMKNDQFTAFWTFAFGSPGSKDALVKFFPDLKDEDITVQRLNPEKPNYRMLNAKNVNAVAANSKHPEAAVKFLNWLYTNKDNYDLFMYGIEGKTYKKVGDNGIEYIMNDQNQTLYTQEEWMVGNLNYIRTDAKDLTANKAMYVSDANAQTFYTASFFFDSSAVKAEMANVQAVYTSDIMPIYDGVTDYDKGIKGALAKLKTAGIDKVIAEYQKQLDVYAASLKK
;
A
#
# COMPACT_ATOMS: atom_id res chain seq x y z
N MET A 1 15.66 40.46 -51.97
CA MET A 1 15.20 39.51 -53.00
C MET A 1 14.16 38.59 -52.36
N LYS A 2 13.01 38.47 -53.06
CA LYS A 2 11.84 37.57 -52.94
C LYS A 2 11.92 36.43 -51.89
N LYS A 3 11.00 36.25 -50.93
CA LYS A 3 9.52 36.07 -50.92
C LYS A 3 9.06 34.58 -50.88
N ILE A 4 8.29 34.26 -49.82
CA ILE A 4 7.06 33.41 -49.75
C ILE A 4 7.29 31.87 -49.78
N LEU A 5 6.78 31.05 -48.84
CA LEU A 5 5.43 30.41 -48.68
C LEU A 5 5.52 29.47 -47.45
N LEU A 6 4.53 29.07 -46.64
CA LEU A 6 3.10 29.33 -46.45
C LEU A 6 2.70 28.56 -45.15
N ILE A 7 2.25 29.23 -44.07
CA ILE A 7 0.92 29.12 -43.43
C ILE A 7 0.17 27.77 -43.56
N GLY A 8 -0.13 27.17 -42.39
CA GLY A 8 -1.47 26.73 -41.98
C GLY A 8 -1.82 25.23 -42.11
N LEU A 9 -2.06 24.55 -40.99
CA LEU A 9 -3.43 24.11 -40.63
C LEU A 9 -3.50 23.56 -39.19
N THR A 10 -4.36 24.20 -38.41
CA THR A 10 -4.94 23.71 -37.17
C THR A 10 -6.19 22.87 -37.50
N PHE A 11 -6.69 22.11 -36.53
CA PHE A 11 -8.07 21.63 -36.36
C PHE A 11 -8.46 20.21 -36.86
N VAL A 12 -9.00 19.45 -35.89
CA VAL A 12 -9.97 18.33 -35.95
C VAL A 12 -9.52 16.95 -36.42
N MET A 13 -9.51 16.00 -35.47
CA MET A 13 -10.26 14.75 -35.68
C MET A 13 -10.75 14.19 -34.34
N VAL A 14 -11.98 14.57 -34.00
CA VAL A 14 -12.82 13.91 -33.01
C VAL A 14 -14.01 13.32 -33.77
N LEU A 15 -14.34 12.08 -33.43
CA LEU A 15 -15.57 11.33 -33.68
C LEU A 15 -15.82 10.66 -35.04
N SER A 16 -16.48 9.50 -34.91
CA SER A 16 -17.25 8.71 -35.88
C SER A 16 -16.44 7.57 -36.56
N MET A 17 -16.85 6.30 -36.60
CA MET A 17 -18.19 5.69 -36.47
C MET A 17 -18.12 4.24 -35.96
N LEU A 18 -19.15 3.87 -35.20
CA LEU A 18 -19.65 2.50 -35.04
C LEU A 18 -20.26 1.97 -36.35
N ALA A 19 -20.27 0.64 -36.45
CA ALA A 19 -21.22 -0.23 -37.18
C ALA A 19 -20.80 -0.81 -38.56
N ALA A 20 -21.25 -2.08 -38.73
CA ALA A 20 -21.36 -2.89 -39.94
C ALA A 20 -20.05 -3.60 -40.40
N CYS A 21 -19.99 -4.90 -40.69
CA CYS A 21 -21.03 -5.88 -40.99
C CYS A 21 -20.52 -7.33 -40.84
N SER A 22 -21.44 -8.21 -40.44
CA SER A 22 -21.46 -9.64 -40.73
C SER A 22 -21.90 -9.91 -42.19
N ASN A 23 -21.22 -10.82 -42.89
CA ASN A 23 -21.74 -11.86 -43.81
C ASN A 23 -20.52 -12.50 -44.53
N THR A 24 -20.22 -13.79 -44.40
CA THR A 24 -20.85 -14.98 -45.01
C THR A 24 -20.63 -15.09 -46.53
N ASP A 25 -19.74 -16.02 -46.91
CA ASP A 25 -19.87 -16.96 -48.03
C ASP A 25 -18.93 -18.16 -47.74
N LYS A 26 -19.44 -19.32 -47.34
CA LYS A 26 -19.90 -20.47 -48.15
C LYS A 26 -18.90 -20.98 -49.19
N THR A 27 -18.24 -22.10 -48.84
CA THR A 27 -18.23 -23.30 -49.69
C THR A 27 -18.26 -24.54 -48.82
N ALA A 28 -19.15 -25.45 -49.19
CA ALA A 28 -19.57 -26.65 -48.48
C ALA A 28 -18.91 -27.92 -49.02
N LYS A 29 -18.80 -28.94 -48.16
CA LYS A 29 -19.22 -30.35 -48.37
C LYS A 29 -18.94 -31.13 -47.08
N ASP A 30 -19.99 -31.49 -46.34
CA ASP A 30 -20.62 -32.83 -46.31
C ASP A 30 -19.66 -33.89 -45.72
N THR A 31 -19.97 -34.69 -44.69
CA THR A 31 -21.25 -35.36 -44.43
C THR A 31 -21.26 -36.01 -43.04
N ALA A 32 -22.48 -36.16 -42.50
CA ALA A 32 -22.98 -37.24 -41.64
C ALA A 32 -22.58 -37.33 -40.14
N SER A 33 -23.56 -36.97 -39.31
CA SER A 33 -23.81 -37.55 -37.99
C SER A 33 -24.27 -39.03 -38.13
N PRO A 34 -24.20 -39.87 -37.09
CA PRO A 34 -25.40 -40.02 -36.27
C PRO A 34 -25.16 -40.27 -34.76
N THR A 35 -26.17 -39.91 -33.97
CA THR A 35 -26.47 -40.42 -32.63
C THR A 35 -27.29 -41.71 -32.74
N ILE A 36 -27.07 -42.71 -31.87
CA ILE A 36 -28.07 -43.51 -31.12
C ILE A 36 -27.32 -44.51 -30.20
N ALA A 37 -27.55 -44.33 -28.89
CA ALA A 37 -27.88 -45.26 -27.80
C ALA A 37 -27.26 -46.70 -27.67
N PRO A 38 -27.28 -47.28 -26.45
CA PRO A 38 -26.25 -48.17 -25.90
C PRO A 38 -26.50 -49.66 -26.13
N THR A 39 -25.43 -50.46 -26.11
CA THR A 39 -25.50 -51.94 -26.14
C THR A 39 -24.93 -52.53 -24.86
N VAL A 40 -25.71 -53.44 -24.27
CA VAL A 40 -25.45 -54.23 -23.05
C VAL A 40 -24.73 -55.54 -23.42
N ALA A 41 -23.86 -56.03 -22.52
CA ALA A 41 -23.66 -57.43 -22.10
C ALA A 41 -22.16 -57.78 -21.84
N PRO A 42 -21.83 -58.85 -21.08
CA PRO A 42 -22.59 -59.56 -20.05
C PRO A 42 -21.81 -59.73 -18.72
N ALA A 43 -22.56 -60.16 -17.71
CA ALA A 43 -22.11 -60.62 -16.41
C ALA A 43 -21.34 -61.95 -16.48
N SER A 44 -20.31 -62.07 -15.64
CA SER A 44 -19.70 -63.35 -15.26
C SER A 44 -19.84 -63.56 -13.75
N THR A 45 -20.51 -64.65 -13.42
CA THR A 45 -20.75 -65.24 -12.10
C THR A 45 -19.48 -65.75 -11.43
N VAL A 46 -19.29 -65.47 -10.15
CA VAL A 46 -18.39 -66.24 -9.26
C VAL A 46 -19.11 -66.52 -7.94
N ALA A 47 -19.17 -67.79 -7.55
CA ALA A 47 -19.73 -68.29 -6.29
C ALA A 47 -18.70 -68.17 -5.13
N PRO A 48 -19.12 -68.18 -3.86
CA PRO A 48 -18.31 -67.74 -2.72
C PRO A 48 -17.48 -68.88 -2.11
N ALA A 49 -16.28 -68.54 -1.61
CA ALA A 49 -15.49 -69.36 -0.71
C ALA A 49 -15.13 -68.54 0.54
N THR A 50 -15.26 -69.18 1.71
CA THR A 50 -15.16 -68.57 3.05
C THR A 50 -13.87 -68.98 3.76
N ALA A 51 -13.43 -68.14 4.72
CA ALA A 51 -12.37 -68.27 5.76
C ALA A 51 -10.97 -67.72 5.36
N GLU A 52 -10.23 -66.89 6.12
CA GLU A 52 -10.15 -66.56 7.58
C GLU A 52 -9.52 -65.14 7.80
N PRO A 53 -9.44 -64.58 9.03
CA PRO A 53 -9.33 -63.13 9.27
C PRO A 53 -7.90 -62.59 9.07
N THR A 54 -7.80 -61.48 8.32
CA THR A 54 -6.55 -60.72 8.15
C THR A 54 -6.63 -59.44 8.97
N ALA A 55 -5.55 -59.16 9.71
CA ALA A 55 -5.38 -58.04 10.62
C ALA A 55 -5.72 -56.66 9.99
N GLU A 56 -6.21 -55.74 10.84
CA GLU A 56 -6.44 -54.33 10.49
C GLU A 56 -5.22 -53.73 9.79
N PRO A 57 -5.40 -53.03 8.65
CA PRO A 57 -4.32 -52.27 8.06
C PRO A 57 -4.12 -51.03 8.93
N THR A 58 -2.94 -50.97 9.55
CA THR A 58 -2.35 -49.77 10.14
C THR A 58 -2.55 -48.61 9.17
N ALA A 59 -3.23 -47.56 9.62
CA ALA A 59 -3.47 -46.36 8.82
C ALA A 59 -2.14 -45.85 8.24
N THR A 60 -2.05 -45.88 6.91
CA THR A 60 -0.96 -45.23 6.18
C THR A 60 -1.04 -43.74 6.49
N PRO A 61 0.06 -43.04 6.85
CA PRO A 61 0.00 -41.60 7.04
C PRO A 61 -0.46 -40.98 5.73
N VAL A 62 -1.59 -40.26 5.76
CA VAL A 62 -2.00 -39.42 4.63
C VAL A 62 -0.88 -38.39 4.48
N LYS A 63 -0.09 -38.52 3.43
CA LYS A 63 0.92 -37.54 3.07
C LYS A 63 0.14 -36.30 2.66
N GLU A 64 -0.01 -35.34 3.57
CA GLU A 64 -0.67 -34.07 3.27
C GLU A 64 0.01 -33.46 2.04
N GLU A 65 -0.79 -33.06 1.05
CA GLU A 65 -0.31 -32.47 -0.19
C GLU A 65 0.38 -31.13 0.11
N VAL A 66 1.56 -30.92 -0.47
CA VAL A 66 2.29 -29.65 -0.35
C VAL A 66 1.67 -28.65 -1.31
N ILE A 67 1.12 -27.56 -0.78
CA ILE A 67 0.47 -26.50 -1.56
C ILE A 67 1.50 -25.44 -1.93
N ASN A 68 1.56 -25.04 -3.21
CA ASN A 68 2.40 -23.92 -3.64
C ASN A 68 1.63 -22.59 -3.51
N LEU A 69 2.05 -21.74 -2.58
CA LEU A 69 1.54 -20.39 -2.36
C LEU A 69 2.30 -19.39 -3.24
N LYS A 70 1.62 -18.80 -4.21
CA LYS A 70 2.19 -17.75 -5.07
C LYS A 70 1.91 -16.36 -4.50
N TYR A 71 2.96 -15.68 -4.06
CA TYR A 71 2.88 -14.39 -3.37
C TYR A 71 3.48 -13.25 -4.21
N VAL A 72 2.64 -12.29 -4.61
CA VAL A 72 3.02 -11.15 -5.46
C VAL A 72 3.29 -9.90 -4.60
N ILE A 73 4.50 -9.34 -4.67
CA ILE A 73 4.94 -8.17 -3.89
C ILE A 73 5.72 -7.17 -4.74
N PRO A 74 5.78 -5.88 -4.34
CA PRO A 74 6.60 -4.91 -5.06
C PRO A 74 8.10 -5.06 -4.74
N GLY A 75 8.93 -4.41 -5.55
CA GLY A 75 10.38 -4.31 -5.35
C GLY A 75 11.19 -5.32 -6.17
N ALA A 76 12.45 -5.52 -5.76
CA ALA A 76 13.42 -6.38 -6.41
C ALA A 76 13.93 -7.44 -5.42
N PRO A 77 14.33 -8.64 -5.88
CA PRO A 77 14.85 -9.68 -4.99
C PRO A 77 16.16 -9.27 -4.32
N SER A 78 16.36 -9.72 -3.09
CA SER A 78 17.65 -9.67 -2.39
C SER A 78 18.66 -10.62 -3.03
N LEU A 79 19.96 -10.41 -2.78
CA LEU A 79 21.05 -11.25 -3.33
C LEU A 79 20.91 -12.72 -2.92
N GLU A 80 20.53 -12.98 -1.67
CA GLU A 80 20.36 -14.33 -1.11
C GLU A 80 18.88 -14.78 -1.05
N ASP A 81 17.98 -14.15 -1.81
CA ASP A 81 16.53 -14.44 -1.74
C ASP A 81 16.21 -15.91 -2.02
N GLU A 82 16.79 -16.50 -3.07
CA GLU A 82 16.57 -17.92 -3.42
C GLU A 82 17.07 -18.86 -2.32
N ALA A 83 18.26 -18.62 -1.78
CA ALA A 83 18.85 -19.45 -0.74
C ALA A 83 18.04 -19.37 0.57
N VAL A 84 17.58 -18.18 0.95
CA VAL A 84 16.72 -17.99 2.13
C VAL A 84 15.36 -18.63 1.92
N MET A 85 14.71 -18.41 0.77
CA MET A 85 13.39 -19.00 0.50
C MET A 85 13.42 -20.52 0.45
N LYS A 86 14.54 -21.12 -0.01
CA LYS A 86 14.75 -22.56 0.12
C LYS A 86 14.68 -23.02 1.58
N VAL A 87 15.41 -22.37 2.49
CA VAL A 87 15.41 -22.73 3.92
C VAL A 87 14.06 -22.43 4.58
N VAL A 88 13.40 -21.33 4.22
CA VAL A 88 12.02 -21.03 4.66
C VAL A 88 11.09 -22.17 4.28
N ASN A 89 11.13 -22.61 3.03
CA ASN A 89 10.25 -23.68 2.52
C ASN A 89 10.59 -25.04 3.14
N GLU A 90 11.87 -25.37 3.35
CA GLU A 90 12.27 -26.56 4.11
C GLU A 90 11.72 -26.53 5.55
N LYS A 91 11.77 -25.36 6.21
CA LYS A 91 11.27 -25.20 7.57
C LYS A 91 9.74 -25.25 7.65
N LEU A 92 9.02 -24.68 6.69
CA LEU A 92 7.56 -24.80 6.59
C LEU A 92 7.12 -26.27 6.49
N LEU A 93 7.84 -27.08 5.71
CA LEU A 93 7.57 -28.53 5.60
C LEU A 93 7.93 -29.26 6.90
N ALA A 94 9.08 -28.95 7.50
CA ALA A 94 9.52 -29.57 8.76
C ALA A 94 8.58 -29.26 9.93
N ASP A 95 8.00 -28.06 9.95
CA ASP A 95 7.04 -27.63 10.97
C ASP A 95 5.60 -28.12 10.66
N GLY A 96 5.41 -28.92 9.60
CA GLY A 96 4.12 -29.54 9.26
C GLY A 96 3.09 -28.59 8.64
N VAL A 97 3.52 -27.43 8.12
CA VAL A 97 2.60 -26.45 7.50
C VAL A 97 2.14 -26.92 6.11
N ASN A 98 2.98 -27.73 5.44
CA ASN A 98 2.75 -28.28 4.09
C ASN A 98 2.45 -27.19 3.04
N VAL A 99 3.17 -26.07 3.13
CA VAL A 99 3.12 -24.95 2.19
C VAL A 99 4.53 -24.68 1.64
N HIS A 100 4.62 -24.46 0.33
CA HIS A 100 5.80 -23.93 -0.34
C HIS A 100 5.48 -22.50 -0.80
N VAL A 101 6.28 -21.51 -0.43
CA VAL A 101 6.07 -20.11 -0.79
C VAL A 101 6.95 -19.74 -1.98
N GLU A 102 6.31 -19.22 -3.02
CA GLU A 102 6.95 -18.69 -4.23
C GLU A 102 6.68 -17.18 -4.32
N LYS A 103 7.74 -16.37 -4.22
CA LYS A 103 7.63 -14.91 -4.31
C LYS A 103 7.78 -14.43 -5.76
N THR A 104 6.80 -13.68 -6.24
CA THR A 104 6.91 -12.90 -7.47
C THR A 104 7.09 -11.43 -7.11
N ARG A 105 8.25 -10.85 -7.48
CA ARG A 105 8.54 -9.44 -7.25
C ARG A 105 8.30 -8.60 -8.50
N ILE A 106 7.61 -7.48 -8.34
CA ILE A 106 7.31 -6.52 -9.40
C ILE A 106 7.94 -5.17 -9.06
N ASP A 107 8.71 -4.60 -9.99
CA ASP A 107 9.32 -3.28 -9.82
C ASP A 107 8.29 -2.19 -9.46
N TYR A 108 8.64 -1.29 -8.53
CA TYR A 108 7.75 -0.23 -8.05
C TYR A 108 7.24 0.69 -9.17
N GLY A 109 8.04 0.94 -10.21
CA GLY A 109 7.68 1.82 -11.31
C GLY A 109 6.57 1.28 -12.21
N VAL A 110 6.27 -0.02 -12.12
CA VAL A 110 5.21 -0.70 -12.90
C VAL A 110 4.27 -1.54 -12.03
N TRP A 111 4.37 -1.43 -10.71
CA TRP A 111 3.59 -2.19 -9.73
C TRP A 111 2.09 -2.16 -10.02
N GLU A 112 1.52 -0.96 -10.06
CA GLU A 112 0.08 -0.76 -10.25
C GLU A 112 -0.41 -1.37 -11.56
N GLN A 113 0.27 -1.04 -12.67
CA GLN A 113 -0.11 -1.51 -14.00
C GLN A 113 -0.08 -3.05 -14.09
N LYS A 114 0.99 -3.67 -13.59
CA LYS A 114 1.16 -5.13 -13.68
C LYS A 114 0.21 -5.86 -12.75
N LEU A 115 0.12 -5.48 -11.47
CA LEU A 115 -0.82 -6.13 -10.54
C LEU A 115 -2.26 -6.01 -11.05
N ASN A 116 -2.64 -4.84 -11.57
CA ASN A 116 -3.97 -4.64 -12.16
C ASN A 116 -4.21 -5.55 -13.37
N LEU A 117 -3.21 -5.74 -14.23
CA LEU A 117 -3.30 -6.68 -15.36
C LEU A 117 -3.49 -8.11 -14.85
N MET A 118 -2.67 -8.57 -13.90
CA MET A 118 -2.76 -9.92 -13.32
C MET A 118 -4.15 -10.18 -12.73
N LEU A 119 -4.67 -9.24 -11.93
CA LEU A 119 -6.01 -9.32 -11.34
C LEU A 119 -7.12 -9.33 -12.39
N SER A 120 -7.03 -8.48 -13.41
CA SER A 120 -8.07 -8.35 -14.45
C SER A 120 -8.10 -9.53 -15.43
N THR A 121 -6.95 -10.18 -15.66
CA THR A 121 -6.81 -11.34 -16.55
C THR A 121 -7.06 -12.66 -15.82
N GLY A 122 -7.14 -12.64 -14.49
CA GLY A 122 -7.33 -13.84 -13.69
C GLY A 122 -6.09 -14.74 -13.67
N GLU A 123 -4.89 -14.16 -13.73
CA GLU A 123 -3.63 -14.89 -13.61
C GLU A 123 -3.60 -15.72 -12.32
N ASP A 124 -2.99 -16.90 -12.38
CA ASP A 124 -2.99 -17.88 -11.30
C ASP A 124 -1.94 -17.52 -10.23
N PHE A 125 -2.35 -16.73 -9.24
CA PHE A 125 -1.62 -16.42 -8.02
C PHE A 125 -2.56 -16.35 -6.81
N ASP A 126 -2.01 -16.37 -5.60
CA ASP A 126 -2.81 -16.57 -4.38
C ASP A 126 -2.90 -15.32 -3.51
N MET A 127 -1.74 -14.72 -3.19
CA MET A 127 -1.63 -13.63 -2.24
C MET A 127 -0.93 -12.44 -2.89
N PHE A 128 -1.33 -11.23 -2.54
CA PHE A 128 -0.66 -10.02 -2.98
C PHE A 128 -0.67 -8.92 -1.93
N HIS A 129 0.35 -8.08 -1.97
CA HIS A 129 0.48 -6.96 -1.04
C HIS A 129 -0.42 -5.78 -1.42
N VAL A 130 -1.03 -5.13 -0.43
CA VAL A 130 -1.83 -3.92 -0.58
C VAL A 130 -1.27 -2.81 0.31
N MET A 131 -0.97 -1.66 -0.31
CA MET A 131 -0.55 -0.41 0.33
C MET A 131 -1.76 0.53 0.39
N ASN A 132 -2.43 0.63 1.54
CA ASN A 132 -3.68 1.39 1.65
C ASN A 132 -3.52 2.90 1.42
N ASP A 133 -2.31 3.42 1.59
CA ASP A 133 -1.92 4.80 1.29
C ASP A 133 -1.63 5.04 -0.21
N TRP A 134 -1.50 3.98 -1.01
CA TRP A 134 -1.33 4.07 -2.46
C TRP A 134 -2.64 3.73 -3.20
N ILE A 135 -3.10 2.49 -3.08
CA ILE A 135 -4.40 2.02 -3.59
C ILE A 135 -5.09 1.26 -2.47
N SER A 136 -6.22 1.78 -2.02
CA SER A 136 -6.93 1.25 -0.85
C SER A 136 -7.44 -0.18 -1.08
N LEU A 137 -7.46 -1.00 -0.03
CA LEU A 137 -8.07 -2.33 0.00
C LEU A 137 -9.53 -2.28 -0.49
N SER A 138 -10.23 -1.20 -0.13
CA SER A 138 -11.57 -0.86 -0.62
C SER A 138 -11.69 -0.86 -2.14
N ASN A 139 -10.70 -0.31 -2.84
CA ASN A 139 -10.66 -0.30 -4.31
C ASN A 139 -10.62 -1.73 -4.86
N TYR A 140 -9.75 -2.58 -4.30
CA TYR A 140 -9.63 -3.97 -4.71
C TYR A 140 -10.90 -4.77 -4.40
N ILE A 141 -11.53 -4.55 -3.23
CA ILE A 141 -12.81 -5.17 -2.86
C ILE A 141 -13.91 -4.77 -3.86
N GLY A 142 -14.11 -3.48 -4.11
CA GLY A 142 -15.18 -2.98 -4.99
C GLY A 142 -15.03 -3.39 -6.47
N ARG A 143 -13.84 -3.85 -6.86
CA ARG A 143 -13.57 -4.43 -8.18
C ARG A 143 -13.69 -5.95 -8.21
N GLY A 144 -13.94 -6.60 -7.08
CA GLY A 144 -14.06 -8.05 -6.95
C GLY A 144 -12.72 -8.79 -6.99
N ALA A 145 -11.62 -8.10 -6.66
CA ALA A 145 -10.26 -8.66 -6.74
C ALA A 145 -9.83 -9.45 -5.50
N VAL A 146 -10.59 -9.35 -4.40
CA VAL A 146 -10.19 -9.86 -3.07
C VAL A 146 -11.18 -10.92 -2.58
N LYS A 147 -10.65 -11.99 -2.00
CA LYS A 147 -11.41 -13.08 -1.38
C LYS A 147 -11.68 -12.79 0.10
N ASP A 148 -12.84 -13.20 0.59
CA ASP A 148 -13.10 -13.26 2.03
C ASP A 148 -12.40 -14.48 2.61
N ILE A 149 -11.55 -14.25 3.63
CA ILE A 149 -10.70 -15.26 4.28
C ILE A 149 -11.06 -15.47 5.77
N ALA A 150 -12.23 -15.02 6.21
CA ALA A 150 -12.62 -15.11 7.62
C ALA A 150 -12.59 -16.56 8.15
N ALA A 151 -13.05 -17.53 7.35
CA ALA A 151 -13.08 -18.93 7.74
C ALA A 151 -11.66 -19.54 7.86
N GLU A 152 -10.76 -19.16 6.95
CA GLU A 152 -9.37 -19.59 6.96
C GLU A 152 -8.62 -18.98 8.16
N VAL A 153 -8.83 -17.69 8.44
CA VAL A 153 -8.26 -17.01 9.63
C VAL A 153 -8.77 -17.65 10.93
N GLU A 154 -10.05 -18.02 11.01
CA GLU A 154 -10.60 -18.71 12.17
C GLU A 154 -9.92 -20.08 12.37
N LYS A 155 -9.77 -20.85 11.30
CA LYS A 155 -9.27 -22.23 11.35
C LYS A 155 -7.75 -22.32 11.50
N TYR A 156 -7.00 -21.44 10.83
CA TYR A 156 -5.55 -21.55 10.67
C TYR A 156 -4.77 -20.37 11.24
N GLY A 157 -5.43 -19.33 11.76
CA GLY A 157 -4.80 -18.07 12.18
C GLY A 157 -4.68 -17.79 13.69
N PRO A 158 -4.61 -18.76 14.63
CA PRO A 158 -4.57 -18.43 16.06
C PRO A 158 -3.35 -17.57 16.48
N ASN A 159 -2.17 -17.78 15.87
CA ASN A 159 -0.99 -16.95 16.12
C ASN A 159 -1.16 -15.56 15.52
N LEU A 160 -1.81 -15.44 14.35
CA LEU A 160 -2.13 -14.13 13.77
C LEU A 160 -3.01 -13.30 14.70
N LYS A 161 -4.08 -13.91 15.24
CA LYS A 161 -4.99 -13.26 16.19
C LYS A 161 -4.30 -12.83 17.48
N THR A 162 -3.28 -13.58 17.92
CA THR A 162 -2.49 -13.26 19.11
C THR A 162 -1.46 -12.16 18.84
N ALA A 163 -0.79 -12.22 17.69
CA ALA A 163 0.32 -11.35 17.34
C ALA A 163 -0.13 -9.97 16.82
N ILE A 164 -1.36 -9.84 16.33
CA ILE A 164 -1.91 -8.62 15.75
C ILE A 164 -3.06 -8.12 16.63
N PRO A 165 -3.00 -6.88 17.15
CA PRO A 165 -4.08 -6.30 17.95
C PRO A 165 -5.41 -6.20 17.18
N GLU A 166 -6.52 -6.33 17.90
CA GLU A 166 -7.88 -6.20 17.34
C GLU A 166 -8.10 -4.85 16.65
N SER A 167 -7.50 -3.77 17.16
CA SER A 167 -7.56 -2.46 16.53
C SER A 167 -7.02 -2.50 15.09
N VAL A 168 -5.97 -3.28 14.82
CA VAL A 168 -5.38 -3.43 13.48
C VAL A 168 -6.23 -4.34 12.60
N TRP A 169 -6.73 -5.46 13.15
CA TRP A 169 -7.66 -6.36 12.45
C TRP A 169 -8.92 -5.66 11.96
N SER A 170 -9.46 -4.75 12.78
CA SER A 170 -10.66 -4.00 12.39
C SER A 170 -10.46 -3.18 11.10
N GLY A 171 -9.22 -2.83 10.74
CA GLY A 171 -8.90 -2.14 9.49
C GLY A 171 -9.09 -2.98 8.21
N VAL A 172 -9.29 -4.29 8.33
CA VAL A 172 -9.46 -5.23 7.20
C VAL A 172 -10.75 -6.05 7.27
N GLN A 173 -11.61 -5.78 8.26
CA GLN A 173 -12.82 -6.54 8.53
C GLN A 173 -14.09 -5.71 8.33
N ARG A 174 -15.13 -6.34 7.78
CA ARG A 174 -16.47 -5.74 7.63
C ARG A 174 -17.54 -6.81 7.51
N ASP A 175 -18.65 -6.61 8.22
CA ASP A 175 -19.85 -7.44 8.10
C ASP A 175 -19.55 -8.95 8.24
N GLY A 176 -18.66 -9.30 9.19
CA GLY A 176 -18.23 -10.67 9.45
C GLY A 176 -17.20 -11.25 8.46
N LYS A 177 -16.82 -10.48 7.44
CA LYS A 177 -15.80 -10.83 6.44
C LYS A 177 -14.43 -10.29 6.83
N THR A 178 -13.38 -10.98 6.41
CA THR A 178 -11.98 -10.56 6.55
C THR A 178 -11.34 -10.54 5.17
N TYR A 179 -10.83 -9.39 4.72
CA TYR A 179 -10.37 -9.23 3.32
C TYR A 179 -8.85 -9.32 3.16
N ALA A 180 -8.10 -9.27 4.25
CA ALA A 180 -6.64 -9.36 4.22
C ALA A 180 -6.11 -9.73 5.60
N VAL A 181 -4.83 -10.12 5.68
CA VAL A 181 -4.08 -10.19 6.93
C VAL A 181 -3.22 -8.91 7.05
N PRO A 182 -3.44 -8.07 8.07
CA PRO A 182 -2.73 -6.80 8.17
C PRO A 182 -1.32 -6.98 8.76
N ALA A 183 -0.38 -6.15 8.34
CA ALA A 183 0.94 -6.05 8.95
C ALA A 183 0.90 -5.07 10.12
N TYR A 184 1.30 -5.53 11.31
CA TYR A 184 1.39 -4.69 12.52
C TYR A 184 2.82 -4.16 12.68
N TRP A 185 3.33 -3.44 11.69
CA TRP A 185 4.76 -3.12 11.57
C TRP A 185 5.15 -1.75 12.15
N TYR A 186 4.19 -0.89 12.48
CA TYR A 186 4.45 0.48 12.98
C TYR A 186 3.28 1.05 13.79
N GLU A 187 3.56 2.10 14.56
CA GLU A 187 2.59 2.95 15.25
C GLU A 187 2.00 4.00 14.28
N SER A 188 0.73 3.85 13.90
CA SER A 188 0.13 4.70 12.85
C SER A 188 -0.06 6.16 13.23
N SER A 189 -0.07 6.51 14.52
CA SER A 189 -0.05 7.92 14.93
C SER A 189 1.26 8.66 14.59
N PHE A 190 2.27 7.93 14.10
CA PHE A 190 3.48 8.48 13.52
C PHE A 190 3.23 9.24 12.20
N GLU A 191 2.16 8.96 11.46
CA GLU A 191 1.92 9.55 10.13
C GLU A 191 1.71 11.08 10.15
N GLY A 192 1.16 11.62 11.25
CA GLY A 192 1.05 13.07 11.46
C GLY A 192 2.37 13.77 11.79
N SER A 193 3.52 13.10 11.66
CA SER A 193 4.85 13.65 11.92
C SER A 193 5.64 13.92 10.64
N PHE A 194 6.68 14.73 10.76
CA PHE A 194 7.68 14.92 9.73
C PHE A 194 9.07 14.81 10.35
N THR A 195 10.04 14.39 9.56
CA THR A 195 11.44 14.35 9.95
C THR A 195 12.19 15.55 9.38
N ALA A 196 13.01 16.20 10.21
CA ALA A 196 13.81 17.37 9.85
C ALA A 196 15.30 17.03 9.75
N ASN A 197 15.92 17.51 8.68
CA ASN A 197 17.36 17.44 8.48
C ASN A 197 18.05 18.70 9.04
N LYS A 198 18.56 18.59 10.27
CA LYS A 198 19.17 19.72 10.99
C LYS A 198 20.49 20.17 10.38
N ILE A 199 21.17 19.35 9.59
CA ILE A 199 22.40 19.77 8.89
C ILE A 199 22.06 20.92 7.94
N LEU A 200 21.05 20.72 7.10
CA LEU A 200 20.59 21.73 6.14
C LEU A 200 20.01 22.97 6.84
N LEU A 201 19.23 22.78 7.92
CA LEU A 201 18.68 23.89 8.69
C LEU A 201 19.79 24.75 9.31
N LYS A 202 20.78 24.14 9.98
CA LYS A 202 21.92 24.84 10.59
C LYS A 202 22.75 25.59 9.54
N GLN A 203 23.00 24.98 8.37
CA GLN A 203 23.70 25.63 7.25
C GLN A 203 22.97 26.90 6.76
N ALA A 204 21.65 26.94 6.90
CA ALA A 204 20.81 28.07 6.56
C ALA A 204 20.56 29.05 7.71
N GLY A 205 21.20 28.86 8.87
CA GLY A 205 21.01 29.70 10.06
C GLY A 205 19.67 29.49 10.76
N VAL A 206 18.97 28.38 10.49
CA VAL A 206 17.74 27.99 11.18
C VAL A 206 18.11 27.12 12.38
N GLN A 207 17.93 27.66 13.59
CA GLN A 207 18.34 26.99 14.84
C GLN A 207 17.30 25.99 15.34
N GLU A 208 16.02 26.33 15.22
CA GLU A 208 14.90 25.54 15.72
C GLU A 208 14.18 24.84 14.59
N VAL A 209 13.71 23.61 14.85
CA VAL A 209 12.87 22.89 13.89
C VAL A 209 11.48 23.55 13.86
N PRO A 210 10.89 23.81 12.67
CA PRO A 210 9.57 24.42 12.55
C PRO A 210 8.48 23.69 13.33
N LYS A 211 7.55 24.46 13.90
CA LYS A 211 6.36 23.97 14.59
C LYS A 211 5.06 24.40 13.89
N THR A 212 5.14 25.33 12.94
CA THR A 212 4.01 25.79 12.13
C THR A 212 4.29 25.64 10.63
N GLN A 213 3.23 25.65 9.83
CA GLN A 213 3.33 25.61 8.35
C GLN A 213 4.14 26.80 7.81
N GLN A 214 3.95 28.00 8.37
CA GLN A 214 4.68 29.20 7.94
C GLN A 214 6.17 29.08 8.26
N GLU A 215 6.52 28.66 9.48
CA GLU A 215 7.93 28.44 9.85
C GLU A 215 8.59 27.38 8.95
N MET A 216 7.84 26.35 8.53
CA MET A 216 8.33 25.33 7.60
C MET A 216 8.65 25.93 6.23
N LEU A 217 7.75 26.75 5.67
CA LEU A 217 7.99 27.44 4.39
C LEU A 217 9.18 28.41 4.48
N ASP A 218 9.27 29.18 5.57
CA ASP A 218 10.36 30.14 5.79
C ASP A 218 11.72 29.42 5.94
N ALA A 219 11.75 28.29 6.65
CA ALA A 219 12.94 27.46 6.79
C ALA A 219 13.35 26.85 5.44
N MET A 220 12.40 26.32 4.67
CA MET A 220 12.65 25.81 3.32
C MET A 220 13.24 26.88 2.40
N GLU A 221 12.71 28.10 2.42
CA GLU A 221 13.23 29.21 1.60
C GLU A 221 14.67 29.56 1.97
N LYS A 222 14.98 29.65 3.27
CA LYS A 222 16.36 29.87 3.75
C LYS A 222 17.30 28.76 3.31
N VAL A 223 16.88 27.49 3.44
CA VAL A 223 17.70 26.35 2.99
C VAL A 223 17.91 26.41 1.49
N MET A 224 16.86 26.60 0.70
CA MET A 224 16.96 26.66 -0.76
C MET A 224 17.89 27.78 -1.26
N ALA A 225 17.98 28.90 -0.53
CA ALA A 225 18.89 30.00 -0.82
C ALA A 225 20.37 29.66 -0.58
N THR A 226 20.69 28.70 0.30
CA THR A 226 22.09 28.26 0.54
C THR A 226 22.57 27.20 -0.45
N GLN A 227 21.66 26.48 -1.11
CA GLN A 227 22.02 25.36 -1.99
C GLN A 227 22.51 25.81 -3.36
N LYS A 228 23.75 25.47 -3.69
CA LYS A 228 24.39 25.70 -4.99
C LYS A 228 24.51 24.37 -5.73
N GLY A 229 23.81 24.18 -6.84
CA GLY A 229 23.84 22.95 -7.63
C GLY A 229 22.49 22.54 -8.21
N ALA A 230 22.51 21.45 -8.99
CA ALA A 230 21.33 20.89 -9.64
C ALA A 230 20.43 20.11 -8.65
N ASN A 231 21.02 19.44 -7.67
CA ASN A 231 20.27 18.76 -6.61
C ASN A 231 19.77 19.79 -5.60
N LYS A 232 18.47 19.81 -5.36
CA LYS A 232 17.82 20.72 -4.42
C LYS A 232 17.03 19.91 -3.39
N PRO A 233 17.06 20.30 -2.11
CA PRO A 233 16.39 19.58 -1.04
C PRO A 233 14.91 19.99 -0.99
N TYR A 234 14.17 19.65 -2.04
CA TYR A 234 12.76 19.98 -2.18
C TYR A 234 11.91 19.35 -1.08
N LEU A 235 10.71 19.91 -0.85
CA LEU A 235 9.67 19.22 -0.10
C LEU A 235 9.35 17.88 -0.78
N PRO A 236 9.06 16.82 -0.01
CA PRO A 236 8.98 15.44 -0.49
C PRO A 236 7.61 15.10 -1.08
N ILE A 237 7.08 15.97 -1.94
CA ILE A 237 5.75 15.85 -2.52
C ILE A 237 5.90 15.34 -3.96
N ILE A 238 5.04 14.39 -4.33
CA ILE A 238 4.99 13.79 -5.67
C ILE A 238 3.51 13.77 -6.07
N GLY A 239 3.20 14.20 -7.29
CA GLY A 239 1.87 14.58 -7.77
C GLY A 239 0.76 13.60 -7.40
N GLY A 240 0.08 13.90 -6.29
CA GLY A 240 -0.97 13.05 -5.73
C GLY A 240 -0.54 11.66 -5.22
N LEU A 241 0.76 11.33 -5.15
CA LEU A 241 1.27 10.02 -4.70
C LEU A 241 1.67 10.00 -3.21
N ARG A 242 1.94 11.15 -2.60
CA ARG A 242 2.27 11.24 -1.17
C ARG A 242 1.32 12.21 -0.49
N ASP A 243 0.48 11.67 0.40
CA ASP A 243 -0.40 12.45 1.26
C ASP A 243 0.43 13.17 2.33
N ALA A 244 0.92 14.35 1.96
CA ALA A 244 1.46 15.35 2.88
C ALA A 244 0.38 15.90 3.85
N SER A 245 -0.87 15.57 3.57
CA SER A 245 -2.07 16.15 4.16
C SER A 245 -2.10 15.90 5.66
N GLU A 246 -1.75 14.70 6.16
CA GLU A 246 -1.83 14.42 7.60
C GLU A 246 -0.86 15.26 8.45
N VAL A 247 0.30 15.63 7.91
CA VAL A 247 1.25 16.55 8.58
C VAL A 247 0.66 17.96 8.64
N LEU A 248 0.09 18.44 7.52
CA LEU A 248 -0.46 19.78 7.40
C LEU A 248 -1.77 19.95 8.16
N HIS A 249 -2.64 18.94 8.15
CA HIS A 249 -3.98 18.95 8.74
C HIS A 249 -3.96 19.19 10.23
N ARG A 250 -2.89 18.77 10.93
CA ARG A 250 -2.67 19.10 12.35
C ARG A 250 -2.70 20.60 12.61
N ALA A 251 -2.32 21.44 11.65
CA ALA A 251 -2.35 22.89 11.82
C ALA A 251 -3.78 23.47 11.81
N TYR A 252 -4.78 22.73 11.34
CA TYR A 252 -6.14 23.25 11.12
C TYR A 252 -7.00 23.18 12.37
N ASP A 253 -7.92 24.13 12.52
CA ASP A 253 -8.87 24.18 13.63
C ASP A 253 -9.88 23.02 13.58
N SER A 254 -10.16 22.48 12.40
CA SER A 254 -11.05 21.33 12.20
C SER A 254 -10.41 19.97 12.55
N TYR A 255 -9.11 19.94 12.84
CA TYR A 255 -8.41 18.70 13.23
C TYR A 255 -8.92 18.13 14.56
N PRO A 256 -9.09 16.79 14.68
CA PRO A 256 -8.86 15.77 13.65
C PRO A 256 -9.99 15.67 12.61
N PHE A 257 -9.64 15.25 11.40
CA PHE A 257 -10.57 14.78 10.36
C PHE A 257 -9.85 13.77 9.47
N ALA A 258 -10.61 13.03 8.66
CA ALA A 258 -10.05 12.10 7.68
C ALA A 258 -10.37 12.53 6.25
N VAL A 259 -9.44 12.28 5.33
CA VAL A 259 -9.68 12.31 3.88
C VAL A 259 -9.55 10.89 3.36
N LYS A 260 -10.65 10.28 2.92
CA LYS A 260 -10.66 8.90 2.43
C LYS A 260 -10.66 8.87 0.90
N ASP A 261 -9.81 8.00 0.34
CA ASP A 261 -9.63 7.79 -1.10
C ASP A 261 -9.36 9.08 -1.89
N LYS A 262 -8.83 10.12 -1.22
CA LYS A 262 -8.62 11.48 -1.76
C LYS A 262 -9.90 12.19 -2.21
N VAL A 263 -11.07 11.70 -1.80
CA VAL A 263 -12.38 12.20 -2.28
C VAL A 263 -13.24 12.70 -1.13
N ALA A 264 -13.36 11.90 -0.07
CA ALA A 264 -14.31 12.12 0.99
C ALA A 264 -13.65 12.76 2.20
N PHE A 265 -14.00 14.02 2.50
CA PHE A 265 -13.71 14.64 3.78
C PHE A 265 -14.71 14.13 4.82
N ILE A 266 -14.21 13.66 5.96
CA ILE A 266 -15.03 13.18 7.09
C ILE A 266 -14.64 13.91 8.37
N GLY A 267 -15.54 14.76 8.84
CA GLY A 267 -15.36 15.52 10.07
C GLY A 267 -15.73 14.74 11.33
N GLN A 268 -15.48 15.38 12.48
CA GLN A 268 -15.90 14.88 13.80
C GLN A 268 -17.43 14.86 13.97
N ASP A 269 -18.16 15.62 13.14
CA ASP A 269 -19.63 15.70 13.13
C ASP A 269 -20.32 14.50 12.45
N GLY A 270 -19.55 13.52 11.96
CA GLY A 270 -20.10 12.38 11.23
C GLY A 270 -20.52 12.70 9.80
N LYS A 271 -20.19 13.89 9.27
CA LYS A 271 -20.60 14.31 7.94
C LYS A 271 -19.51 14.08 6.90
N VAL A 272 -19.93 13.51 5.78
CA VAL A 272 -19.11 13.35 4.59
C VAL A 272 -19.34 14.53 3.64
N LYS A 273 -18.25 15.12 3.17
CA LYS A 273 -18.25 16.21 2.18
C LYS A 273 -17.27 15.89 1.06
N ASN A 274 -17.48 16.51 -0.11
CA ASN A 274 -16.45 16.52 -1.16
C ASN A 274 -15.21 17.26 -0.63
N TRP A 275 -14.08 16.57 -0.55
CA TRP A 275 -12.84 17.16 -0.04
C TRP A 275 -12.37 18.33 -0.92
N ALA A 276 -12.48 18.25 -2.24
CA ALA A 276 -12.05 19.32 -3.14
C ALA A 276 -12.86 20.63 -2.98
N ASP A 277 -14.07 20.54 -2.41
CA ASP A 277 -14.95 21.69 -2.13
C ASP A 277 -14.82 22.18 -0.67
N SER A 278 -13.88 21.63 0.11
CA SER A 278 -13.73 21.95 1.52
C SER A 278 -12.78 23.15 1.76
N PRO A 279 -12.99 23.92 2.85
CA PRO A 279 -12.04 24.95 3.27
C PRO A 279 -10.63 24.42 3.57
N GLU A 280 -10.52 23.18 4.07
CA GLU A 280 -9.24 22.51 4.34
C GLU A 280 -8.46 22.25 3.05
N PHE A 281 -9.11 21.78 1.99
CA PHE A 281 -8.45 21.63 0.69
C PHE A 281 -7.92 22.96 0.15
N LYS A 282 -8.66 24.07 0.35
CA LYS A 282 -8.16 25.40 -0.01
C LYS A 282 -6.90 25.78 0.79
N GLN A 283 -6.82 25.41 2.06
CA GLN A 283 -5.63 25.66 2.89
C GLN A 283 -4.44 24.80 2.45
N ASP A 284 -4.66 23.52 2.15
CA ASP A 284 -3.64 22.63 1.59
C ASP A 284 -3.10 23.23 0.27
N ALA A 285 -4.01 23.54 -0.67
CA ALA A 285 -3.65 24.12 -1.96
C ALA A 285 -2.92 25.47 -1.83
N ALA A 286 -3.25 26.30 -0.83
CA ALA A 286 -2.54 27.56 -0.58
C ALA A 286 -1.10 27.34 -0.08
N PHE A 287 -0.88 26.35 0.79
CA PHE A 287 0.46 25.96 1.23
C PHE A 287 1.31 25.49 0.05
N PHE A 288 0.80 24.55 -0.74
CA PHE A 288 1.53 24.02 -1.90
C PHE A 288 1.69 25.04 -3.01
N ARG A 289 0.72 25.93 -3.22
CA ARG A 289 0.86 27.06 -4.15
C ARG A 289 2.02 27.96 -3.75
N THR A 290 2.13 28.30 -2.48
CA THR A 290 3.23 29.09 -1.95
C THR A 290 4.57 28.37 -2.13
N ALA A 291 4.61 27.07 -1.80
CA ALA A 291 5.79 26.24 -1.97
C ALA A 291 6.24 26.16 -3.44
N TYR A 292 5.30 25.95 -4.37
CA TYR A 292 5.56 25.87 -5.80
C TYR A 292 6.06 27.22 -6.37
N GLN A 293 5.40 28.33 -6.03
CA GLN A 293 5.81 29.67 -6.48
C GLN A 293 7.19 30.08 -5.98
N LYS A 294 7.52 29.71 -4.74
CA LYS A 294 8.85 29.90 -4.15
C LYS A 294 9.87 28.85 -4.60
N LYS A 295 9.49 27.93 -5.49
CA LYS A 295 10.34 26.83 -6.02
C LYS A 295 10.87 25.90 -4.92
N LEU A 296 10.10 25.69 -3.85
CA LEU A 296 10.40 24.79 -2.73
C LEU A 296 9.98 23.35 -3.01
N THR A 297 9.18 23.14 -4.05
CA THR A 297 8.86 21.83 -4.63
C THR A 297 9.62 21.62 -5.94
N ASN A 298 9.75 20.36 -6.36
CA ASN A 298 10.35 20.04 -7.65
C ASN A 298 9.44 20.58 -8.79
N PRO A 299 9.98 21.25 -9.83
CA PRO A 299 9.18 21.76 -10.94
C PRO A 299 8.42 20.67 -11.71
N ASP A 300 8.91 19.43 -11.69
CA ASP A 300 8.30 18.29 -12.40
C ASP A 300 7.33 17.49 -11.52
N ILE A 301 6.85 18.06 -10.41
CA ILE A 301 6.03 17.40 -9.37
C ILE A 301 4.90 16.51 -9.90
N LEU A 302 4.24 16.87 -11.01
CA LEU A 302 3.11 16.11 -11.58
C LEU A 302 3.51 14.83 -12.34
N VAL A 303 4.77 14.71 -12.76
CA VAL A 303 5.26 13.60 -13.60
C VAL A 303 6.41 12.84 -12.96
N MET A 304 6.87 13.28 -11.79
CA MET A 304 7.88 12.59 -11.01
C MET A 304 7.39 11.20 -10.58
N LYS A 305 8.30 10.23 -10.68
CA LYS A 305 8.13 8.87 -10.19
C LYS A 305 8.84 8.69 -8.85
N ASN A 306 8.43 7.65 -8.10
CA ASN A 306 8.97 7.36 -6.77
C ASN A 306 10.50 7.14 -6.74
N ASP A 307 11.07 6.52 -7.79
CA ASP A 307 12.50 6.25 -7.93
C ASP A 307 13.36 7.52 -8.16
N GLN A 308 12.72 8.64 -8.52
CA GLN A 308 13.38 9.94 -8.68
C GLN A 308 13.53 10.69 -7.35
N PHE A 309 12.93 10.20 -6.26
CA PHE A 309 13.11 10.76 -4.93
C PHE A 309 14.49 10.36 -4.36
N THR A 310 15.22 11.34 -3.83
CA THR A 310 16.55 11.10 -3.24
C THR A 310 16.52 11.34 -1.74
N ALA A 311 17.53 10.83 -1.02
CA ALA A 311 17.73 11.15 0.39
C ALA A 311 18.27 12.58 0.64
N PHE A 312 18.27 13.44 -0.38
CA PHE A 312 18.63 14.85 -0.25
C PHE A 312 17.38 15.71 -0.09
N TRP A 313 16.92 15.88 1.15
CA TRP A 313 15.70 16.63 1.51
C TRP A 313 15.92 17.42 2.81
N THR A 314 15.19 18.53 2.98
CA THR A 314 15.16 19.31 4.24
C THR A 314 14.17 18.73 5.23
N PHE A 315 12.98 18.36 4.74
CA PHE A 315 11.96 17.66 5.51
C PHE A 315 11.52 16.39 4.77
N ALA A 316 11.23 15.33 5.51
CA ALA A 316 10.54 14.14 5.05
C ALA A 316 9.19 14.04 5.78
N PHE A 317 8.09 13.73 5.11
CA PHE A 317 6.81 13.47 5.81
C PHE A 317 6.79 12.01 6.29
N GLY A 318 6.65 11.83 7.60
CA GLY A 318 6.92 10.56 8.29
C GLY A 318 8.41 10.27 8.43
N SER A 319 8.82 9.05 8.03
CA SER A 319 10.16 8.50 8.25
C SER A 319 11.26 9.21 7.46
N PRO A 320 12.51 9.27 7.98
CA PRO A 320 13.66 9.71 7.18
C PRO A 320 14.06 8.73 6.06
N GLY A 321 13.55 7.50 6.04
CA GLY A 321 13.98 6.46 5.12
C GLY A 321 15.34 5.85 5.51
N SER A 322 16.15 5.47 4.53
CA SER A 322 17.42 4.76 4.75
C SER A 322 18.54 5.70 5.22
N LYS A 323 19.17 5.37 6.35
CA LYS A 323 20.40 6.05 6.81
C LYS A 323 21.53 5.93 5.80
N ASP A 324 21.71 4.76 5.19
CA ASP A 324 22.74 4.53 4.17
C ASP A 324 22.54 5.42 2.94
N ALA A 325 21.29 5.73 2.60
CA ALA A 325 21.00 6.70 1.55
C ALA A 325 21.34 8.14 1.99
N LEU A 326 21.06 8.50 3.25
CA LEU A 326 21.37 9.82 3.80
C LEU A 326 22.88 10.08 3.88
N VAL A 327 23.68 9.11 4.34
CA VAL A 327 25.15 9.29 4.49
C VAL A 327 25.87 9.51 3.15
N LYS A 328 25.27 9.10 2.01
CA LYS A 328 25.80 9.43 0.68
C LYS A 328 25.79 10.94 0.40
N PHE A 329 24.85 11.67 0.98
CA PHE A 329 24.75 13.13 0.88
C PHE A 329 25.35 13.84 2.10
N PHE A 330 25.33 13.19 3.26
CA PHE A 330 25.79 13.74 4.54
C PHE A 330 26.75 12.75 5.23
N PRO A 331 28.03 12.66 4.81
CA PRO A 331 28.95 11.63 5.31
C PRO A 331 29.19 11.65 6.82
N ASP A 332 29.15 12.84 7.43
CA ASP A 332 29.36 13.05 8.87
C ASP A 332 28.05 13.03 9.68
N LEU A 333 26.96 12.49 9.10
CA LEU A 333 25.63 12.50 9.71
C LEU A 333 25.63 11.78 11.06
N LYS A 334 25.19 12.49 12.09
CA LYS A 334 24.96 11.96 13.43
C LYS A 334 23.47 11.71 13.65
N ASP A 335 23.17 10.90 14.65
CA ASP A 335 21.78 10.55 14.96
C ASP A 335 20.94 11.78 15.30
N GLU A 336 21.49 12.69 16.12
CA GLU A 336 20.82 13.93 16.57
C GLU A 336 20.62 14.99 15.47
N ASP A 337 21.16 14.77 14.28
CA ASP A 337 20.98 15.66 13.13
C ASP A 337 19.69 15.37 12.36
N ILE A 338 19.08 14.19 12.54
CA ILE A 338 17.82 13.80 11.93
C ILE A 338 16.78 13.61 13.03
N THR A 339 15.77 14.48 13.11
CA THR A 339 14.81 14.48 14.22
C THR A 339 13.37 14.44 13.74
N VAL A 340 12.54 13.66 14.41
CA VAL A 340 11.08 13.64 14.17
C VAL A 340 10.45 14.82 14.91
N GLN A 341 9.52 15.50 14.25
CA GLN A 341 8.78 16.65 14.76
C GLN A 341 7.32 16.58 14.29
N ARG A 342 6.44 17.30 14.98
CA ARG A 342 5.06 17.52 14.54
C ARG A 342 4.79 19.02 14.43
N LEU A 343 3.97 19.39 13.45
CA LEU A 343 3.33 20.70 13.46
C LEU A 343 2.30 20.73 14.59
N ASN A 344 2.21 21.86 15.29
CA ASN A 344 1.34 22.04 16.44
C ASN A 344 1.51 20.89 17.46
N PRO A 345 2.70 20.73 18.05
CA PRO A 345 3.03 19.59 18.91
C PRO A 345 2.17 19.53 20.19
N GLU A 346 1.51 20.62 20.56
CA GLU A 346 0.53 20.68 21.65
C GLU A 346 -0.78 19.93 21.36
N LYS A 347 -1.10 19.67 20.08
CA LYS A 347 -2.31 18.94 19.70
C LYS A 347 -2.14 17.42 19.87
N PRO A 348 -3.21 16.70 20.26
CA PRO A 348 -3.16 15.25 20.42
C PRO A 348 -2.79 14.51 19.12
N ASN A 349 -2.13 13.37 19.29
CA ASN A 349 -1.82 12.46 18.19
C ASN A 349 -3.02 11.57 17.90
N TYR A 350 -3.27 11.30 16.62
CA TYR A 350 -4.35 10.42 16.18
C TYR A 350 -3.82 9.32 15.26
N ARG A 351 -4.34 8.11 15.45
CA ARG A 351 -4.31 7.03 14.46
C ARG A 351 -5.44 7.28 13.47
N MET A 352 -5.11 7.69 12.25
CA MET A 352 -6.09 7.94 11.18
C MET A 352 -6.40 6.71 10.34
N LEU A 353 -5.52 5.70 10.42
CA LEU A 353 -5.63 4.42 9.76
C LEU A 353 -5.18 3.31 10.72
N ASN A 354 -5.96 2.24 10.81
CA ASN A 354 -5.64 1.12 11.70
C ASN A 354 -4.80 0.02 11.02
N ALA A 355 -4.91 -0.12 9.69
CA ALA A 355 -4.10 -1.04 8.91
C ALA A 355 -3.59 -0.34 7.65
N LYS A 356 -2.30 0.00 7.60
CA LYS A 356 -1.70 0.65 6.44
C LYS A 356 -1.31 -0.32 5.34
N ASN A 357 -0.70 -1.44 5.74
CA ASN A 357 -0.18 -2.43 4.82
C ASN A 357 -0.77 -3.79 5.16
N VAL A 358 -1.27 -4.47 4.14
CA VAL A 358 -2.05 -5.70 4.31
C VAL A 358 -1.77 -6.69 3.19
N ASN A 359 -1.94 -7.97 3.48
CA ASN A 359 -1.76 -9.07 2.53
C ASN A 359 -3.13 -9.62 2.16
N ALA A 360 -3.58 -9.32 0.94
CA ALA A 360 -4.87 -9.73 0.43
C ALA A 360 -4.75 -11.07 -0.31
N VAL A 361 -5.81 -11.86 -0.28
CA VAL A 361 -5.93 -13.09 -1.08
C VAL A 361 -6.71 -12.79 -2.35
N ALA A 362 -6.15 -13.14 -3.51
CA ALA A 362 -6.77 -12.93 -4.80
C ALA A 362 -8.11 -13.68 -4.89
N ALA A 363 -9.12 -13.05 -5.49
CA ALA A 363 -10.46 -13.62 -5.61
C ALA A 363 -10.47 -14.98 -6.35
N ASN A 364 -9.55 -15.19 -7.29
CA ASN A 364 -9.38 -16.42 -8.05
C ASN A 364 -8.43 -17.45 -7.39
N SER A 365 -7.86 -17.17 -6.21
CA SER A 365 -6.99 -18.12 -5.51
C SER A 365 -7.71 -19.43 -5.21
N LYS A 366 -7.04 -20.52 -5.53
CA LYS A 366 -7.47 -21.90 -5.22
C LYS A 366 -7.01 -22.34 -3.83
N HIS A 367 -6.11 -21.60 -3.20
CA HIS A 367 -5.42 -21.96 -1.97
C HIS A 367 -5.44 -20.84 -0.90
N PRO A 368 -6.60 -20.27 -0.55
CA PRO A 368 -6.69 -19.20 0.46
C PRO A 368 -6.12 -19.63 1.82
N GLU A 369 -6.23 -20.91 2.16
CA GLU A 369 -5.69 -21.48 3.39
C GLU A 369 -4.17 -21.44 3.45
N ALA A 370 -3.48 -21.55 2.31
CA ALA A 370 -2.02 -21.54 2.26
C ALA A 370 -1.47 -20.17 2.66
N ALA A 371 -2.14 -19.09 2.25
CA ALA A 371 -1.78 -17.72 2.63
C ALA A 371 -1.88 -17.52 4.15
N VAL A 372 -3.00 -17.93 4.75
CA VAL A 372 -3.21 -17.81 6.19
C VAL A 372 -2.26 -18.70 6.98
N LYS A 373 -2.06 -19.96 6.55
CA LYS A 373 -1.12 -20.89 7.18
C LYS A 373 0.31 -20.34 7.18
N PHE A 374 0.77 -19.80 6.06
CA PHE A 374 2.10 -19.22 5.95
C PHE A 374 2.28 -18.02 6.90
N LEU A 375 1.35 -17.06 6.87
CA LEU A 375 1.46 -15.89 7.76
C LEU A 375 1.29 -16.27 9.24
N ASN A 376 0.46 -17.26 9.55
CA ASN A 376 0.33 -17.80 10.91
C ASN A 376 1.62 -18.48 11.38
N TRP A 377 2.28 -19.24 10.50
CA TRP A 377 3.58 -19.84 10.77
C TRP A 377 4.64 -18.76 11.04
N LEU A 378 4.64 -17.69 10.25
CA LEU A 378 5.57 -16.57 10.38
C LEU A 378 5.54 -15.95 11.79
N TYR A 379 4.34 -15.78 12.38
CA TYR A 379 4.17 -15.22 13.73
C TYR A 379 4.08 -16.28 14.84
N THR A 380 4.46 -17.53 14.57
CA THR A 380 4.48 -18.58 15.61
C THR A 380 5.54 -18.30 16.67
N ASN A 381 6.73 -17.86 16.25
CA ASN A 381 7.84 -17.55 17.14
C ASN A 381 8.86 -16.64 16.42
N LYS A 382 9.82 -16.14 17.20
CA LYS A 382 10.83 -15.20 16.71
C LYS A 382 11.79 -15.83 15.68
N ASP A 383 12.06 -17.13 15.76
CA ASP A 383 12.98 -17.79 14.82
C ASP A 383 12.37 -17.91 13.42
N ASN A 384 11.07 -18.23 13.31
CA ASN A 384 10.36 -18.22 12.02
C ASN A 384 10.31 -16.81 11.42
N TYR A 385 10.00 -15.83 12.27
CA TYR A 385 9.98 -14.42 11.88
C TYR A 385 11.36 -13.97 11.39
N ASP A 386 12.41 -14.20 12.18
CA ASP A 386 13.77 -13.79 11.84
C ASP A 386 14.26 -14.50 10.57
N LEU A 387 13.92 -15.78 10.37
CA LEU A 387 14.27 -16.52 9.16
C LEU A 387 13.67 -15.87 7.90
N PHE A 388 12.39 -15.54 7.94
CA PHE A 388 11.74 -14.93 6.79
C PHE A 388 12.16 -13.47 6.58
N MET A 389 12.33 -12.71 7.67
CA MET A 389 12.60 -11.28 7.61
C MET A 389 14.07 -10.95 7.36
N TYR A 390 14.99 -11.71 7.96
CA TYR A 390 16.42 -11.39 8.00
C TYR A 390 17.30 -12.51 7.41
N GLY A 391 16.75 -13.71 7.20
CA GLY A 391 17.40 -14.81 6.51
C GLY A 391 18.09 -15.81 7.43
N ILE A 392 19.29 -16.26 7.06
CA ILE A 392 20.02 -17.33 7.77
C ILE A 392 21.04 -16.69 8.72
N GLU A 393 20.90 -16.92 10.02
CA GLU A 393 21.83 -16.42 11.04
C GLU A 393 23.27 -16.89 10.75
N GLY A 394 24.23 -15.96 10.82
CA GLY A 394 25.64 -16.19 10.48
C GLY A 394 25.95 -16.11 8.98
N LYS A 395 24.94 -16.14 8.09
CA LYS A 395 25.10 -16.00 6.64
C LYS A 395 24.58 -14.66 6.11
N THR A 396 23.37 -14.26 6.49
CA THR A 396 22.75 -12.99 6.02
C THR A 396 22.62 -11.94 7.12
N TYR A 397 22.59 -12.34 8.40
CA TYR A 397 22.56 -11.44 9.54
C TYR A 397 23.17 -12.10 10.79
N LYS A 398 23.40 -11.32 11.84
CA LYS A 398 23.74 -11.78 13.19
C LYS A 398 22.77 -11.18 14.21
N LYS A 399 22.40 -11.96 15.24
CA LYS A 399 21.64 -11.46 16.39
C LYS A 399 22.56 -10.65 17.31
N VAL A 400 22.08 -9.53 17.82
CA VAL A 400 22.82 -8.66 18.77
C VAL A 400 21.96 -8.41 19.99
N GLY A 401 22.28 -9.04 21.13
CA GLY A 401 21.40 -9.02 22.31
C GLY A 401 20.01 -9.59 21.98
N ASP A 402 18.99 -9.16 22.72
CA ASP A 402 17.65 -9.73 22.59
C ASP A 402 16.98 -9.36 21.26
N ASN A 403 16.96 -8.06 20.93
CA ASN A 403 16.24 -7.50 19.78
C ASN A 403 17.12 -6.72 18.80
N GLY A 404 18.44 -6.75 18.95
CA GLY A 404 19.35 -6.14 17.98
C GLY A 404 19.65 -7.06 16.79
N ILE A 405 20.05 -6.45 15.68
CA ILE A 405 20.50 -7.12 14.46
C ILE A 405 21.72 -6.42 13.89
N GLU A 406 22.59 -7.20 13.25
CA GLU A 406 23.63 -6.73 12.34
C GLU A 406 23.46 -7.43 11.00
N TYR A 407 23.20 -6.68 9.92
CA TYR A 407 23.11 -7.24 8.57
C TYR A 407 24.49 -7.59 8.02
N ILE A 408 24.60 -8.76 7.38
CA ILE A 408 25.80 -9.15 6.64
C ILE A 408 25.67 -8.59 5.22
N MET A 409 26.75 -7.97 4.74
CA MET A 409 26.83 -7.31 3.45
C MET A 409 27.85 -8.00 2.55
N ASN A 410 27.72 -7.84 1.23
CA ASN A 410 28.77 -8.19 0.28
C ASN A 410 29.91 -7.15 0.25
N ASP A 411 30.93 -7.39 -0.58
CA ASP A 411 32.09 -6.50 -0.76
C ASP A 411 31.71 -5.11 -1.32
N GLN A 412 30.50 -4.96 -1.86
CA GLN A 412 29.94 -3.71 -2.36
C GLN A 412 29.05 -2.99 -1.33
N ASN A 413 29.09 -3.39 -0.05
CA ASN A 413 28.25 -2.88 1.03
C ASN A 413 26.74 -3.01 0.76
N GLN A 414 26.33 -4.06 0.05
CA GLN A 414 24.93 -4.39 -0.15
C GLN A 414 24.51 -5.47 0.84
N THR A 415 23.44 -5.24 1.60
CA THR A 415 22.83 -6.25 2.46
C THR A 415 22.48 -7.50 1.65
N LEU A 416 22.90 -8.66 2.14
CA LEU A 416 22.70 -9.93 1.43
C LEU A 416 21.23 -10.35 1.36
N TYR A 417 20.49 -10.14 2.44
CA TYR A 417 19.05 -10.40 2.50
C TYR A 417 18.34 -9.50 3.51
N THR A 418 17.19 -9.00 3.11
CA THR A 418 16.18 -8.44 4.01
C THR A 418 14.81 -8.51 3.32
N GLN A 419 13.77 -8.79 4.09
CA GLN A 419 12.39 -8.61 3.67
C GLN A 419 11.87 -7.29 4.23
N GLU A 420 11.09 -6.58 3.43
CA GLU A 420 10.59 -5.28 3.80
C GLU A 420 9.55 -5.36 4.93
N GLU A 421 9.89 -4.80 6.09
CA GLU A 421 9.08 -4.85 7.32
C GLU A 421 7.67 -4.28 7.13
N TRP A 422 7.50 -3.29 6.26
CA TRP A 422 6.19 -2.73 6.02
C TRP A 422 5.21 -3.71 5.35
N MET A 423 5.68 -4.80 4.74
CA MET A 423 4.81 -5.78 4.07
C MET A 423 4.16 -6.79 5.02
N VAL A 424 4.96 -7.37 5.92
CA VAL A 424 4.53 -8.46 6.84
C VAL A 424 5.14 -8.31 8.24
N GLY A 425 5.71 -7.17 8.56
CA GLY A 425 6.38 -6.95 9.84
C GLY A 425 5.40 -6.92 11.00
N ASN A 426 5.93 -7.20 12.19
CA ASN A 426 5.16 -7.19 13.43
C ASN A 426 6.00 -6.60 14.57
N LEU A 427 5.52 -5.55 15.22
CA LEU A 427 6.20 -4.81 16.29
C LEU A 427 6.66 -5.70 17.44
N ASN A 428 6.01 -6.83 17.68
CA ASN A 428 6.39 -7.77 18.72
C ASN A 428 7.67 -8.57 18.39
N TYR A 429 8.11 -8.57 17.12
CA TYR A 429 9.19 -9.44 16.64
C TYR A 429 10.33 -8.69 15.92
N ILE A 430 10.09 -7.45 15.47
CA ILE A 430 11.06 -6.62 14.74
C ILE A 430 12.38 -6.50 15.52
N ARG A 431 13.49 -6.71 14.82
CA ARG A 431 14.84 -6.40 15.30
C ARG A 431 15.27 -5.02 14.81
N THR A 432 16.01 -4.29 15.64
CA THR A 432 16.50 -2.95 15.28
C THR A 432 18.01 -2.96 15.09
N ASP A 433 18.50 -2.36 14.00
CA ASP A 433 19.94 -2.19 13.82
C ASP A 433 20.44 -1.08 14.76
N ALA A 434 21.59 -1.28 15.40
CA ALA A 434 22.22 -0.24 16.21
C ALA A 434 22.54 1.01 15.38
N LYS A 435 22.77 0.84 14.07
CA LYS A 435 23.03 1.91 13.11
C LYS A 435 21.79 2.70 12.73
N ASP A 436 20.58 2.13 12.86
CA ASP A 436 19.34 2.82 12.51
C ASP A 436 19.16 4.12 13.29
N LEU A 437 18.64 5.15 12.62
CA LEU A 437 18.40 6.43 13.26
C LEU A 437 17.31 6.30 14.33
N THR A 438 17.44 7.06 15.42
CA THR A 438 16.36 7.17 16.43
C THR A 438 15.05 7.63 15.79
N ALA A 439 15.12 8.48 14.76
CA ALA A 439 13.97 8.90 13.97
C ALA A 439 13.27 7.75 13.21
N ASN A 440 14.02 6.73 12.74
CA ASN A 440 13.40 5.51 12.19
C ASN A 440 12.76 4.69 13.31
N LYS A 441 13.49 4.45 14.40
CA LYS A 441 13.03 3.62 15.52
C LYS A 441 11.74 4.16 16.17
N ALA A 442 11.51 5.47 16.11
CA ALA A 442 10.32 6.10 16.65
C ALA A 442 9.00 5.56 16.06
N MET A 443 8.99 5.02 14.83
CA MET A 443 7.79 4.42 14.24
C MET A 443 7.46 3.05 14.85
N TYR A 444 8.43 2.40 15.50
CA TYR A 444 8.25 1.09 16.13
C TYR A 444 7.83 1.18 17.60
N VAL A 445 7.68 2.40 18.13
CA VAL A 445 7.30 2.66 19.51
C VAL A 445 5.81 2.98 19.57
N SER A 446 5.05 2.15 20.27
CA SER A 446 3.62 2.40 20.53
C SER A 446 3.42 3.71 21.30
N ASP A 447 2.47 4.54 20.87
CA ASP A 447 2.07 5.77 21.55
C ASP A 447 0.82 5.52 22.39
N ALA A 448 1.00 5.34 23.70
CA ALA A 448 -0.11 5.11 24.63
C ALA A 448 -1.05 6.31 24.78
N ASN A 449 -0.62 7.52 24.39
CA ASN A 449 -1.43 8.74 24.46
C ASN A 449 -2.12 9.07 23.12
N ALA A 450 -1.77 8.35 22.04
CA ALA A 450 -2.43 8.54 20.76
C ALA A 450 -3.87 8.08 20.81
N GLN A 451 -4.77 8.94 20.34
CA GLN A 451 -6.19 8.64 20.16
C GLN A 451 -6.40 7.93 18.83
N THR A 452 -7.52 7.24 18.66
CA THR A 452 -7.89 6.63 17.38
C THR A 452 -9.06 7.41 16.80
N PHE A 453 -8.91 7.94 15.59
CA PHE A 453 -10.02 8.63 14.94
C PHE A 453 -11.12 7.61 14.60
N TYR A 454 -12.39 7.96 14.79
CA TYR A 454 -13.48 6.97 14.74
C TYR A 454 -13.59 6.25 13.38
N THR A 455 -13.12 6.87 12.29
CA THR A 455 -13.07 6.27 10.95
C THR A 455 -11.75 5.56 10.62
N ALA A 456 -10.90 5.26 11.61
CA ALA A 456 -9.61 4.61 11.35
C ALA A 456 -9.75 3.22 10.71
N SER A 457 -10.87 2.53 10.96
CA SER A 457 -11.24 1.24 10.36
C SER A 457 -12.32 1.35 9.29
N PHE A 458 -12.80 2.56 9.01
CA PHE A 458 -13.79 2.76 7.95
C PHE A 458 -13.09 2.74 6.58
N PHE A 459 -13.61 1.88 5.71
CA PHE A 459 -13.16 1.72 4.33
C PHE A 459 -14.38 1.80 3.39
N PHE A 460 -14.29 2.31 2.16
CA PHE A 460 -15.49 2.57 1.36
C PHE A 460 -15.80 1.45 0.37
N ASP A 461 -17.00 0.88 0.39
CA ASP A 461 -17.41 -0.02 -0.69
C ASP A 461 -17.99 0.76 -1.87
N SER A 462 -17.19 0.94 -2.90
CA SER A 462 -17.58 1.67 -4.11
C SER A 462 -18.47 0.86 -5.06
N SER A 463 -18.84 -0.38 -4.76
CA SER A 463 -19.55 -1.28 -5.70
C SER A 463 -20.85 -0.66 -6.24
N ALA A 464 -21.62 0.04 -5.40
CA ALA A 464 -22.88 0.67 -5.78
C ALA A 464 -22.71 1.93 -6.67
N VAL A 465 -21.51 2.53 -6.69
CA VAL A 465 -21.18 3.77 -7.40
C VAL A 465 -19.89 3.61 -8.23
N LYS A 466 -19.62 2.40 -8.71
CA LYS A 466 -18.32 2.02 -9.30
C LYS A 466 -17.96 2.89 -10.50
N ALA A 467 -18.93 3.18 -11.38
CA ALA A 467 -18.71 4.00 -12.57
C ALA A 467 -18.44 5.47 -12.19
N GLU A 468 -19.23 6.03 -11.28
CA GLU A 468 -19.04 7.38 -10.77
C GLU A 468 -17.70 7.54 -10.06
N MET A 469 -17.32 6.59 -9.20
CA MET A 469 -16.04 6.62 -8.50
C MET A 469 -14.85 6.61 -9.46
N ALA A 470 -14.89 5.79 -10.52
CA ALA A 470 -13.86 5.77 -11.55
C ALA A 470 -13.77 7.12 -12.29
N ASN A 471 -14.90 7.71 -12.66
CA ASN A 471 -14.93 9.02 -13.32
C ASN A 471 -14.44 10.15 -12.39
N VAL A 472 -14.83 10.11 -11.11
CA VAL A 472 -14.38 11.06 -10.08
C VAL A 472 -12.86 10.99 -9.92
N GLN A 473 -12.29 9.79 -9.78
CA GLN A 473 -10.84 9.61 -9.64
C GLN A 473 -10.09 10.17 -10.87
N ALA A 474 -10.60 9.94 -12.09
CA ALA A 474 -10.00 10.50 -13.29
C ALA A 474 -9.95 12.04 -13.26
N VAL A 475 -11.03 12.70 -12.81
CA VAL A 475 -11.08 14.17 -12.63
C VAL A 475 -10.14 14.62 -11.51
N TYR A 476 -10.04 13.86 -10.42
CA TYR A 476 -9.10 14.16 -9.35
C TYR A 476 -7.67 14.19 -9.87
N THR A 477 -7.25 13.15 -10.58
CA THR A 477 -5.93 13.08 -11.21
C THR A 477 -5.68 14.22 -12.21
N SER A 478 -6.63 14.50 -13.10
CA SER A 478 -6.41 15.46 -14.20
C SER A 478 -6.56 16.92 -13.81
N ASP A 479 -7.45 17.24 -12.86
CA ASP A 479 -7.88 18.62 -12.59
C ASP A 479 -7.68 19.05 -11.14
N ILE A 480 -7.83 18.14 -10.16
CA ILE A 480 -7.70 18.49 -8.74
C ILE A 480 -6.25 18.44 -8.28
N MET A 481 -5.47 17.39 -8.64
CA MET A 481 -4.07 17.26 -8.22
C MET A 481 -3.19 18.42 -8.67
N PRO A 482 -3.28 18.93 -9.93
CA PRO A 482 -2.52 20.12 -10.32
C PRO A 482 -2.84 21.37 -9.49
N ILE A 483 -4.05 21.49 -8.94
CA ILE A 483 -4.42 22.59 -8.04
C ILE A 483 -3.86 22.33 -6.64
N TYR A 484 -4.05 21.11 -6.13
CA TYR A 484 -3.55 20.69 -4.82
C TYR A 484 -2.03 20.87 -4.73
N ASP A 485 -1.27 20.43 -5.74
CA ASP A 485 0.19 20.53 -5.79
C ASP A 485 0.70 21.96 -6.07
N GLY A 486 -0.21 22.94 -6.19
CA GLY A 486 0.14 24.35 -6.36
C GLY A 486 0.60 24.76 -7.76
N VAL A 487 0.65 23.82 -8.71
CA VAL A 487 1.03 24.09 -10.11
C VAL A 487 0.01 25.02 -10.75
N THR A 488 -1.27 24.69 -10.58
CA THR A 488 -2.41 25.50 -11.00
C THR A 488 -2.88 26.36 -9.84
N ASP A 489 -3.26 27.60 -10.15
CA ASP A 489 -3.83 28.52 -9.16
C ASP A 489 -5.24 28.08 -8.74
N TYR A 490 -5.49 28.04 -7.43
CA TYR A 490 -6.77 27.57 -6.87
C TYR A 490 -7.97 28.36 -7.39
N ASP A 491 -7.96 29.69 -7.25
CA ASP A 491 -9.14 30.52 -7.58
C ASP A 491 -9.43 30.50 -9.09
N LYS A 492 -8.41 30.26 -9.93
CA LYS A 492 -8.57 30.09 -11.39
C LYS A 492 -9.05 28.70 -11.79
N GLY A 493 -8.61 27.64 -11.10
CA GLY A 493 -8.85 26.26 -11.51
C GLY A 493 -10.08 25.61 -10.86
N ILE A 494 -10.34 25.89 -9.59
CA ILE A 494 -11.20 25.04 -8.76
C ILE A 494 -12.65 25.00 -9.23
N LYS A 495 -13.21 26.14 -9.68
CA LYS A 495 -14.61 26.21 -10.14
C LYS A 495 -14.88 25.27 -11.31
N GLY A 496 -13.95 25.21 -12.26
CA GLY A 496 -14.05 24.31 -13.42
C GLY A 496 -13.91 22.84 -13.01
N ALA A 497 -12.96 22.56 -12.11
CA ALA A 497 -12.74 21.21 -11.61
C ALA A 497 -13.94 20.67 -10.81
N LEU A 498 -14.55 21.48 -9.94
CA LEU A 498 -15.76 21.12 -9.19
C LEU A 498 -16.96 20.85 -10.13
N ALA A 499 -17.11 21.61 -11.21
CA ALA A 499 -18.15 21.36 -12.21
C ALA A 499 -17.93 20.02 -12.96
N LYS A 500 -16.67 19.66 -13.25
CA LYS A 500 -16.32 18.35 -13.81
C LYS A 500 -16.60 17.23 -12.81
N LEU A 501 -16.25 17.39 -11.54
CA LEU A 501 -16.57 16.41 -10.49
C LEU A 501 -18.07 16.18 -10.36
N LYS A 502 -18.87 17.25 -10.43
CA LYS A 502 -20.33 17.16 -10.45
C LYS A 502 -20.84 16.35 -11.64
N THR A 503 -20.30 16.60 -12.82
CA THR A 503 -20.63 15.83 -14.04
C THR A 503 -20.19 14.36 -13.93
N ALA A 504 -19.07 14.10 -13.27
CA ALA A 504 -18.55 12.75 -13.02
C ALA A 504 -19.37 11.97 -11.98
N GLY A 505 -20.26 12.62 -11.24
CA GLY A 505 -21.17 11.98 -10.29
C GLY A 505 -20.71 12.03 -8.82
N ILE A 506 -19.86 12.99 -8.45
CA ILE A 506 -19.36 13.13 -7.06
C ILE A 506 -20.47 13.16 -6.01
N ASP A 507 -21.62 13.78 -6.30
CA ASP A 507 -22.75 13.87 -5.37
C ASP A 507 -23.27 12.47 -4.97
N LYS A 508 -23.30 11.52 -5.91
CA LYS A 508 -23.70 10.14 -5.63
C LYS A 508 -22.65 9.41 -4.79
N VAL A 509 -21.37 9.64 -5.10
CA VAL A 509 -20.25 9.05 -4.35
C VAL A 509 -20.31 9.51 -2.89
N ILE A 510 -20.42 10.82 -2.64
CA ILE A 510 -20.51 11.38 -1.28
C ILE A 510 -21.77 10.88 -0.54
N ALA A 511 -22.91 10.76 -1.22
CA ALA A 511 -24.12 10.21 -0.62
C ALA A 511 -23.95 8.74 -0.20
N GLU A 512 -23.29 7.92 -1.02
CA GLU A 512 -23.01 6.52 -0.68
C GLU A 512 -21.97 6.41 0.46
N TYR A 513 -20.94 7.27 0.48
CA TYR A 513 -20.03 7.36 1.63
C TYR A 513 -20.80 7.68 2.91
N GLN A 514 -21.68 8.69 2.91
CA GLN A 514 -22.45 9.06 4.10
C GLN A 514 -23.32 7.90 4.58
N LYS A 515 -24.02 7.23 3.66
CA LYS A 515 -24.84 6.07 3.97
C LYS A 515 -24.04 4.96 4.64
N GLN A 516 -22.86 4.62 4.11
CA GLN A 516 -22.01 3.58 4.70
C GLN A 516 -21.38 4.03 6.02
N LEU A 517 -21.01 5.30 6.14
CA LEU A 517 -20.49 5.88 7.37
C LEU A 517 -21.55 5.85 8.48
N ASP A 518 -22.81 6.14 8.16
CA ASP A 518 -23.91 6.08 9.14
C ASP A 518 -24.11 4.66 9.67
N VAL A 519 -24.04 3.64 8.80
CA VAL A 519 -24.11 2.22 9.19
C VAL A 519 -22.93 1.85 10.08
N TYR A 520 -21.71 2.22 9.70
CA TYR A 520 -20.50 1.96 10.46
C TYR A 520 -20.50 2.68 11.83
N ALA A 521 -20.89 3.96 11.87
CA ALA A 521 -20.98 4.72 13.11
C ALA A 521 -22.02 4.12 14.07
N ALA A 522 -23.09 3.53 13.54
CA ALA A 522 -24.06 2.79 14.35
C ALA A 522 -23.50 1.46 14.89
N SER A 523 -22.60 0.78 14.17
CA SER A 523 -21.96 -0.44 14.66
C SER A 523 -20.96 -0.19 15.80
N LEU A 524 -20.35 1.00 15.87
CA LEU A 524 -19.45 1.39 16.96
C LEU A 524 -20.15 1.61 18.31
N LYS A 525 -21.49 1.73 18.34
CA LYS A 525 -22.28 1.95 19.56
C LYS A 525 -22.78 0.65 20.20
N LYS A 526 -22.58 -0.48 19.54
CA LYS A 526 -22.94 -1.82 20.01
C LYS A 526 -21.74 -2.44 20.71
#